data_AF-A0A522PDT9-F1
#
_entry.id   AF-A0A522PDT9-F1
#
_cell.length_a   1.000
_cell.length_b   1.000
_cell.length_c   1.000
_cell.angle_alpha   90.00
_cell.angle_beta   90.00
_cell.angle_gamma   90.00
#
_symmetry.space_group_name_H-M   'P 1'
#
loop_
_entity.id
_entity.type
_entity.pdbx_description
1 polymer ?
#
loop_
_entity_poly.entity_id
_entity_poly.type
_entity_poly.pdbx_seq_one_letter_code
_entity_poly.pdbx_strand_id
1 'polypeptide(L)'
;MFTSAASTLPQTFQTSRDDASHQRKLRKADAMSNHTSHSALAHEHEEIHAALHRALELSGETGAAARALAELLKPHFEKEEQYVMPAVSVLGDVARGQVPDNMREIAASIEQLKAELSTMLSEHEAILHAADRLRIAANQEGQSEAAALAVNLKHHALVEEEVIYPAGVLVGEVLKCRA
;
A
#
# COMPACT_ATOMS: atom_id res chain seq x y z
N MET A 1 71.00 30.44 -10.35
CA MET A 1 70.29 31.30 -9.38
C MET A 1 68.82 30.92 -9.39
N PHE A 2 68.21 30.91 -8.22
CA PHE A 2 66.87 30.43 -7.87
C PHE A 2 65.71 31.24 -8.49
N THR A 3 64.50 30.63 -8.44
CA THR A 3 63.09 31.13 -8.33
C THR A 3 62.20 30.62 -9.50
N SER A 4 61.23 29.71 -9.35
CA SER A 4 60.01 29.58 -8.49
C SER A 4 58.74 30.22 -9.10
N ALA A 5 57.73 29.38 -9.38
CA ALA A 5 56.27 29.52 -9.15
C ALA A 5 55.50 28.57 -10.11
N ALA A 6 55.08 27.38 -9.66
CA ALA A 6 53.80 27.06 -9.02
C ALA A 6 52.61 26.95 -10.02
N SER A 7 52.30 25.71 -10.44
CA SER A 7 51.06 25.33 -11.12
C SER A 7 50.26 24.45 -10.17
N THR A 8 49.15 24.99 -9.65
CA THR A 8 48.25 24.32 -8.72
C THR A 8 47.28 23.43 -9.52
N LEU A 9 47.37 22.11 -9.34
CA LEU A 9 46.31 21.18 -9.75
C LEU A 9 45.22 21.16 -8.67
N PRO A 10 43.92 21.06 -9.03
CA PRO A 10 42.85 20.98 -8.06
C PRO A 10 42.89 19.63 -7.32
N GLN A 11 42.70 19.70 -6.00
CA GLN A 11 42.54 18.53 -5.15
C GLN A 11 41.33 17.70 -5.60
N THR A 12 41.58 16.40 -5.79
CA THR A 12 40.54 15.37 -5.87
C THR A 12 39.70 15.37 -4.60
N PHE A 13 38.40 15.66 -4.73
CA PHE A 13 37.41 15.43 -3.69
C PHE A 13 37.36 13.92 -3.39
N GLN A 14 37.94 13.50 -2.26
CA GLN A 14 37.66 12.19 -1.68
C GLN A 14 36.23 12.24 -1.14
N THR A 15 35.28 11.67 -1.87
CA THR A 15 33.92 11.44 -1.35
C THR A 15 34.04 10.45 -0.19
N SER A 16 33.76 10.92 1.03
CA SER A 16 33.76 10.09 2.23
C SER A 16 32.75 8.95 2.10
N ARG A 17 33.09 7.76 2.61
CA ARG A 17 32.20 6.59 2.66
C ARG A 17 30.87 6.88 3.35
N ASP A 18 30.84 7.86 4.25
CA ASP A 18 29.64 8.28 4.97
C ASP A 18 28.62 8.99 4.08
N ASP A 19 29.10 9.71 3.05
CA ASP A 19 28.26 10.47 2.12
C ASP A 19 27.56 9.52 1.11
N ALA A 20 28.29 8.51 0.64
CA ALA A 20 27.72 7.45 -0.20
C ALA A 20 26.73 6.54 0.56
N SER A 21 26.99 6.29 1.85
CA SER A 21 26.08 5.59 2.77
C SER A 21 24.78 6.34 2.98
N HIS A 22 24.87 7.66 3.20
CA HIS A 22 23.70 8.53 3.41
C HIS A 22 22.87 8.69 2.12
N GLN A 23 23.52 8.94 0.98
CA GLN A 23 22.84 9.00 -0.31
C GLN A 23 22.17 7.68 -0.72
N ARG A 24 22.76 6.54 -0.37
CA ARG A 24 22.16 5.22 -0.61
C ARG A 24 20.94 4.98 0.28
N LYS A 25 20.95 5.45 1.54
CA LYS A 25 19.76 5.43 2.41
C LYS A 25 18.63 6.31 1.86
N LEU A 26 18.95 7.51 1.39
CA LEU A 26 17.96 8.43 0.79
C LEU A 26 17.35 7.85 -0.49
N ARG A 27 18.18 7.30 -1.39
CA ARG A 27 17.71 6.61 -2.60
C ARG A 27 16.87 5.37 -2.31
N LYS A 28 17.17 4.65 -1.24
CA LYS A 28 16.39 3.48 -0.79
C LYS A 28 15.04 3.89 -0.20
N ALA A 29 15.00 4.97 0.58
CA ALA A 29 13.77 5.57 1.08
C ALA A 29 12.89 6.11 -0.06
N ASP A 30 13.49 6.80 -1.04
CA ASP A 30 12.78 7.26 -2.25
C ASP A 30 12.27 6.09 -3.08
N ALA A 31 13.03 5.00 -3.24
CA ALA A 31 12.58 3.83 -3.98
C ALA A 31 11.45 3.07 -3.27
N MET A 32 11.51 2.94 -1.94
CA MET A 32 10.42 2.39 -1.12
C MET A 32 9.17 3.29 -1.18
N SER A 33 9.35 4.62 -1.16
CA SER A 33 8.27 5.61 -1.24
C SER A 33 7.64 5.66 -2.63
N ASN A 34 8.42 5.49 -3.70
CA ASN A 34 7.90 5.58 -5.08
C ASN A 34 7.04 4.39 -5.49
N HIS A 35 7.24 3.20 -4.90
CA HIS A 35 6.47 2.00 -5.29
C HIS A 35 5.14 1.88 -4.56
N THR A 36 5.03 2.34 -3.31
CA THR A 36 3.76 2.28 -2.57
C THR A 36 2.84 3.44 -2.95
N SER A 37 3.35 4.68 -3.04
CA SER A 37 2.56 5.90 -3.34
C SER A 37 2.04 6.01 -4.78
N HIS A 38 2.50 5.15 -5.70
CA HIS A 38 2.11 5.19 -7.12
C HIS A 38 1.60 3.83 -7.65
N SER A 39 1.25 2.91 -6.75
CA SER A 39 0.66 1.64 -7.14
C SER A 39 -0.80 1.81 -7.57
N ALA A 40 -1.28 0.91 -8.43
CA ALA A 40 -2.70 0.87 -8.79
C ALA A 40 -3.60 0.67 -7.55
N LEU A 41 -3.13 -0.12 -6.57
CA LEU A 41 -3.85 -0.37 -5.31
C LEU A 41 -3.97 0.90 -4.46
N ALA A 42 -2.89 1.67 -4.31
CA ALA A 42 -2.93 2.94 -3.58
C ALA A 42 -3.87 3.95 -4.24
N HIS A 43 -3.92 3.98 -5.57
CA HIS A 43 -4.85 4.84 -6.30
C HIS A 43 -6.31 4.40 -6.08
N GLU A 44 -6.60 3.10 -6.16
CA GLU A 44 -7.94 2.56 -5.86
C GLU A 44 -8.38 2.91 -4.43
N HIS A 45 -7.49 2.76 -3.44
CA HIS A 45 -7.77 3.17 -2.07
C HIS A 45 -8.08 4.66 -1.94
N GLU A 46 -7.33 5.53 -2.63
CA GLU A 46 -7.59 6.97 -2.65
C GLU A 46 -8.98 7.27 -3.21
N GLU A 47 -9.38 6.60 -4.30
CA GLU A 47 -10.73 6.74 -4.88
C GLU A 47 -11.83 6.27 -3.92
N ILE A 48 -11.63 5.13 -3.25
CA ILE A 48 -12.55 4.60 -2.24
C ILE A 48 -12.67 5.59 -1.07
N HIS A 49 -11.55 6.10 -0.55
CA HIS A 49 -11.54 7.09 0.53
C HIS A 49 -12.26 8.38 0.14
N ALA A 50 -12.01 8.88 -1.07
CA ALA A 50 -12.66 10.09 -1.55
C ALA A 50 -14.18 9.90 -1.68
N ALA A 51 -14.63 8.77 -2.21
CA ALA A 51 -16.05 8.44 -2.31
C ALA A 51 -16.70 8.24 -0.93
N LEU A 52 -16.00 7.58 0.01
CA LEU A 52 -16.47 7.41 1.39
C LEU A 52 -16.61 8.77 2.09
N HIS A 53 -15.65 9.68 1.92
CA HIS A 53 -15.74 11.03 2.46
C HIS A 53 -16.99 11.76 1.96
N ARG A 54 -17.30 11.69 0.66
CA ARG A 54 -18.53 12.28 0.12
C ARG A 54 -19.79 11.65 0.71
N ALA A 55 -19.79 10.33 0.91
CA ALA A 55 -20.91 9.63 1.53
C ALA A 55 -21.12 9.99 3.01
N LEU A 56 -20.04 10.31 3.74
CA LEU A 56 -20.10 10.72 5.15
C LEU A 56 -20.76 12.09 5.36
N GLU A 57 -20.65 12.99 4.37
CA GLU A 57 -21.31 14.30 4.37
C GLU A 57 -22.82 14.22 4.12
N LEU A 58 -23.32 13.07 3.69
CA LEU A 58 -24.75 12.87 3.46
C LEU A 58 -25.52 12.81 4.79
N SER A 59 -26.74 13.33 4.76
CA SER A 59 -27.71 13.17 5.84
C SER A 59 -28.54 11.89 5.63
N GLY A 60 -29.46 11.60 6.55
CA GLY A 60 -30.37 10.46 6.42
C GLY A 60 -29.70 9.10 6.64
N GLU A 61 -30.34 8.06 6.11
CA GLU A 61 -29.93 6.68 6.29
C GLU A 61 -28.65 6.37 5.50
N THR A 62 -28.45 7.03 4.35
CA THR A 62 -27.20 6.86 3.56
C THR A 62 -25.99 7.31 4.37
N GLY A 63 -26.04 8.50 4.98
CA GLY A 63 -24.96 9.00 5.83
C GLY A 63 -24.73 8.14 7.07
N ALA A 64 -25.81 7.62 7.67
CA ALA A 64 -25.70 6.72 8.83
C ALA A 64 -25.03 5.39 8.45
N ALA A 65 -25.38 4.82 7.30
CA ALA A 65 -24.74 3.62 6.77
C ALA A 65 -23.28 3.87 6.39
N ALA A 66 -22.96 5.03 5.81
CA ALA A 66 -21.58 5.41 5.48
C ALA A 66 -20.69 5.51 6.72
N ARG A 67 -21.18 6.09 7.83
CA ARG A 67 -20.47 6.12 9.11
C ARG A 67 -20.20 4.73 9.65
N ALA A 68 -21.22 3.85 9.63
CA ALA A 68 -21.05 2.47 10.08
C ALA A 68 -20.02 1.70 9.24
N LEU A 69 -19.99 1.94 7.93
CA LEU A 69 -18.99 1.36 7.03
C LEU A 69 -17.58 1.91 7.31
N ALA A 70 -17.44 3.21 7.55
CA ALA A 70 -16.15 3.85 7.83
C ALA A 70 -15.46 3.30 9.10
N GLU A 71 -16.22 3.01 10.15
CA GLU A 71 -15.70 2.40 11.39
C GLU A 71 -15.09 1.01 11.16
N LEU A 72 -15.57 0.28 10.15
CA LEU A 72 -15.04 -1.03 9.78
C LEU A 72 -13.84 -0.90 8.83
N LEU A 73 -13.94 -0.01 7.84
CA LEU A 73 -12.90 0.16 6.83
C LEU A 73 -11.60 0.72 7.40
N LYS A 74 -11.68 1.68 8.34
CA LYS A 74 -10.48 2.33 8.88
C LYS A 74 -9.43 1.33 9.43
N PRO A 75 -9.75 0.47 10.42
CA PRO A 75 -8.77 -0.48 10.94
C PRO A 75 -8.34 -1.54 9.92
N HIS A 76 -9.18 -1.80 8.90
CA HIS A 76 -8.88 -2.77 7.84
C HIS A 76 -7.85 -2.21 6.84
N PHE A 77 -8.02 -0.98 6.37
CA PHE A 77 -7.04 -0.32 5.51
C PHE A 77 -5.72 -0.05 6.23
N GLU A 78 -5.73 0.28 7.52
CA GLU A 78 -4.49 0.39 8.31
C GLU A 78 -3.65 -0.91 8.27
N LYS A 79 -4.32 -2.07 8.27
CA LYS A 79 -3.68 -3.38 8.12
C LYS A 79 -3.12 -3.61 6.72
N GLU A 80 -3.91 -3.30 5.69
CA GLU A 80 -3.46 -3.40 4.30
C GLU A 80 -2.23 -2.53 4.04
N GLU A 81 -2.25 -1.27 4.47
CA GLU A 81 -1.11 -0.36 4.38
C GLU A 81 0.13 -0.89 5.12
N GLN A 82 -0.08 -1.46 6.32
CA GLN A 82 1.02 -1.93 7.16
C GLN A 82 1.70 -3.18 6.60
N TYR A 83 0.96 -4.11 5.99
CA TYR A 83 1.54 -5.39 5.62
C TYR A 83 1.10 -6.00 4.28
N VAL A 84 -0.05 -5.64 3.70
CA VAL A 84 -0.41 -6.08 2.34
C VAL A 84 0.40 -5.29 1.32
N MET A 85 0.33 -3.96 1.34
CA MET A 85 1.01 -3.09 0.38
C MET A 85 2.53 -3.37 0.32
N PRO A 86 3.26 -3.47 1.45
CA PRO A 86 4.68 -3.79 1.40
C PRO A 86 4.94 -5.18 0.80
N ALA A 87 4.11 -6.18 1.11
CA ALA A 87 4.27 -7.55 0.61
C ALA A 87 4.14 -7.63 -0.92
N VAL A 88 3.22 -6.86 -1.51
CA VAL A 88 2.99 -6.86 -2.95
C VAL A 88 3.81 -5.82 -3.72
N SER A 89 4.40 -4.83 -3.03
CA SER A 89 5.24 -3.78 -3.64
C SER A 89 6.42 -4.32 -4.44
N VAL A 90 6.89 -5.53 -4.12
CA VAL A 90 8.07 -6.16 -4.74
C VAL A 90 7.75 -7.23 -5.77
N LEU A 91 6.46 -7.42 -6.12
CA LEU A 91 6.05 -8.42 -7.10
C LEU A 91 6.82 -8.31 -8.42
N GLY A 92 7.03 -7.10 -8.92
CA GLY A 92 7.76 -6.86 -10.18
C GLY A 92 9.23 -7.28 -10.11
N ASP A 93 9.91 -6.97 -9.02
CA ASP A 93 11.31 -7.36 -8.81
C ASP A 93 11.45 -8.87 -8.65
N VAL A 94 10.59 -9.47 -7.85
CA VAL A 94 10.57 -10.91 -7.61
C VAL A 94 10.26 -11.67 -8.90
N ALA A 95 9.33 -11.18 -9.73
CA ALA A 95 9.05 -11.77 -11.05
C ALA A 95 10.29 -11.74 -11.98
N ARG A 96 11.17 -10.74 -11.85
CA ARG A 96 12.44 -10.63 -12.61
C ARG A 96 13.60 -11.43 -12.02
N GLY A 97 13.39 -12.19 -10.95
CA GLY A 97 14.47 -12.92 -10.29
C GLY A 97 15.29 -12.08 -9.32
N GLN A 98 14.87 -10.84 -9.01
CA GLN A 98 15.61 -9.92 -8.15
C GLN A 98 15.24 -10.14 -6.68
N VAL A 99 16.18 -9.81 -5.78
CA VAL A 99 15.98 -9.81 -4.33
C VAL A 99 16.01 -8.36 -3.85
N PRO A 100 14.93 -7.86 -3.24
CA PRO A 100 14.85 -6.47 -2.76
C PRO A 100 15.86 -6.18 -1.63
N ASP A 101 16.44 -4.98 -1.64
CA ASP A 101 17.40 -4.54 -0.61
C ASP A 101 16.79 -4.46 0.82
N ASN A 102 15.47 -4.35 0.93
CA ASN A 102 14.69 -4.31 2.18
C ASN A 102 13.97 -5.64 2.46
N MET A 103 14.48 -6.76 1.93
CA MET A 103 13.88 -8.10 2.08
C MET A 103 13.47 -8.46 3.52
N ARG A 104 14.23 -8.04 4.55
CA ARG A 104 13.88 -8.33 5.95
C ARG A 104 12.56 -7.68 6.38
N GLU A 105 12.36 -6.42 5.99
CA GLU A 105 11.13 -5.67 6.31
C GLU A 105 9.94 -6.27 5.56
N ILE A 106 10.12 -6.56 4.26
CA ILE A 106 9.12 -7.22 3.44
C ILE A 106 8.76 -8.60 3.99
N ALA A 107 9.74 -9.39 4.41
CA ALA A 107 9.51 -10.70 5.01
C ALA A 107 8.69 -10.59 6.31
N ALA A 108 8.93 -9.57 7.13
CA ALA A 108 8.12 -9.33 8.32
C ALA A 108 6.67 -8.97 7.95
N SER A 109 6.45 -8.11 6.96
CA SER A 109 5.11 -7.80 6.44
C SER A 109 4.41 -9.05 5.87
N ILE A 110 5.11 -9.91 5.14
CA ILE A 110 4.51 -11.14 4.57
C ILE A 110 4.12 -12.13 5.68
N GLU A 111 4.94 -12.31 6.71
CA GLU A 111 4.58 -13.20 7.81
C GLU A 111 3.43 -12.59 8.65
N GLN A 112 3.35 -11.27 8.78
CA GLN A 112 2.19 -10.60 9.38
C GLN A 112 0.92 -10.80 8.54
N LEU A 113 1.00 -10.62 7.21
CA LEU A 113 -0.11 -10.89 6.29
C LEU A 113 -0.64 -12.32 6.47
N LYS A 114 0.25 -13.31 6.49
CA LYS A 114 -0.15 -14.72 6.71
C LYS A 114 -0.83 -14.94 8.05
N ALA A 115 -0.34 -14.30 9.12
CA ALA A 115 -0.89 -14.42 10.45
C ALA A 115 -2.28 -13.77 10.58
N GLU A 116 -2.51 -12.67 9.88
CA GLU A 116 -3.76 -11.90 9.95
C GLU A 116 -4.77 -12.27 8.85
N LEU A 117 -4.38 -13.07 7.85
CA LEU A 117 -5.21 -13.35 6.67
C LEU A 117 -6.62 -13.82 7.04
N SER A 118 -6.77 -14.76 7.98
CA SER A 118 -8.10 -15.22 8.39
C SER A 118 -8.94 -14.13 9.07
N THR A 119 -8.29 -13.23 9.81
CA THR A 119 -8.95 -12.08 10.43
C THR A 119 -9.41 -11.10 9.35
N MET A 120 -8.55 -10.76 8.39
CA MET A 120 -8.90 -9.86 7.28
C MET A 120 -10.05 -10.37 6.42
N LEU A 121 -10.08 -11.67 6.13
CA LEU A 121 -11.21 -12.29 5.41
C LEU A 121 -12.52 -12.18 6.21
N SER A 122 -12.48 -12.33 7.53
CA SER A 122 -13.66 -12.12 8.37
C SER A 122 -14.07 -10.64 8.42
N GLU A 123 -13.12 -9.71 8.35
CA GLU A 123 -13.39 -8.28 8.25
C GLU A 123 -14.06 -7.93 6.92
N HIS A 124 -13.62 -8.51 5.80
CA HIS A 124 -14.30 -8.40 4.51
C HIS A 124 -15.76 -8.82 4.59
N GLU A 125 -16.11 -9.93 5.25
CA GLU A 125 -17.52 -10.32 5.42
C GLU A 125 -18.35 -9.22 6.10
N ALA A 126 -17.82 -8.62 7.17
CA ALA A 126 -18.48 -7.53 7.88
C ALA A 126 -18.57 -6.25 7.03
N ILE A 127 -17.50 -5.88 6.34
CA ILE A 127 -17.42 -4.74 5.43
C ILE A 127 -18.41 -4.89 4.28
N LEU A 128 -18.47 -6.05 3.64
CA LEU A 128 -19.38 -6.33 2.53
C LEU A 128 -20.85 -6.25 2.97
N HIS A 129 -21.18 -6.75 4.17
CA HIS A 129 -22.51 -6.59 4.73
C HIS A 129 -22.85 -5.11 4.99
N ALA A 130 -21.90 -4.32 5.53
CA ALA A 130 -22.09 -2.89 5.74
C ALA A 130 -22.21 -2.11 4.42
N ALA A 131 -21.42 -2.48 3.40
CA ALA A 131 -21.50 -1.92 2.06
C ALA A 131 -22.86 -2.20 1.41
N ASP A 132 -23.41 -3.40 1.57
CA ASP A 132 -24.76 -3.72 1.06
C ASP A 132 -25.84 -2.89 1.74
N ARG A 133 -25.72 -2.62 3.05
CA ARG A 133 -26.60 -1.70 3.77
C ARG A 133 -26.50 -0.27 3.23
N LEU A 134 -25.28 0.22 3.00
CA LEU A 134 -25.05 1.52 2.36
C LEU A 134 -25.72 1.58 1.00
N ARG A 135 -25.54 0.56 0.17
CA ARG A 135 -26.15 0.46 -1.16
C ARG A 135 -27.67 0.53 -1.11
N ILE A 136 -28.30 -0.19 -0.16
CA ILE A 136 -29.76 -0.20 -0.01
C ILE A 136 -30.26 1.20 0.37
N ALA A 137 -29.68 1.83 1.40
CA ALA A 137 -30.06 3.16 1.84
C ALA A 137 -29.84 4.21 0.73
N ALA A 138 -28.68 4.16 0.08
CA ALA A 138 -28.32 5.04 -1.02
C ALA A 138 -29.32 4.96 -2.18
N ASN A 139 -29.74 3.74 -2.56
CA ASN A 139 -30.74 3.57 -3.62
C ASN A 139 -32.12 4.12 -3.23
N GLN A 140 -32.53 3.96 -1.96
CA GLN A 140 -33.79 4.48 -1.46
C GLN A 140 -33.81 6.01 -1.43
N GLU A 141 -32.68 6.64 -1.12
CA GLU A 141 -32.52 8.09 -1.04
C GLU A 141 -32.02 8.74 -2.35
N GLY A 142 -31.85 7.96 -3.42
CA GLY A 142 -31.42 8.45 -4.73
C GLY A 142 -29.94 8.86 -4.81
N GLN A 143 -29.11 8.40 -3.87
CA GLN A 143 -27.68 8.71 -3.77
C GLN A 143 -26.83 7.75 -4.60
N SER A 144 -26.87 7.89 -5.93
CA SER A 144 -26.24 6.96 -6.87
C SER A 144 -24.72 6.78 -6.65
N GLU A 145 -24.00 7.84 -6.25
CA GLU A 145 -22.57 7.78 -5.98
C GLU A 145 -22.25 6.91 -4.75
N ALA A 146 -23.02 7.04 -3.67
CA ALA A 146 -22.87 6.20 -2.48
C ALA A 146 -23.23 4.74 -2.78
N ALA A 147 -24.21 4.49 -3.66
CA ALA A 147 -24.51 3.14 -4.14
C ALA A 147 -23.36 2.55 -4.96
N ALA A 148 -22.69 3.36 -5.79
CA ALA A 148 -21.53 2.93 -6.57
C ALA A 148 -20.31 2.60 -5.69
N LEU A 149 -20.06 3.38 -4.62
CA LEU A 149 -19.03 3.08 -3.64
C LEU A 149 -19.15 1.66 -3.09
N ALA A 150 -20.36 1.23 -2.71
CA ALA A 150 -20.59 -0.11 -2.20
C ALA A 150 -20.30 -1.22 -3.23
N VAL A 151 -20.58 -0.97 -4.51
CA VAL A 151 -20.24 -1.91 -5.59
C VAL A 151 -18.73 -1.98 -5.79
N ASN A 152 -18.05 -0.83 -5.76
CA ASN A 152 -16.60 -0.76 -5.91
C ASN A 152 -15.87 -1.46 -4.75
N LEU A 153 -16.32 -1.27 -3.50
CA LEU A 153 -15.77 -1.98 -2.34
C LEU A 153 -15.91 -3.50 -2.47
N LYS A 154 -17.02 -3.98 -3.02
CA LYS A 154 -17.17 -5.41 -3.29
C LYS A 154 -16.20 -5.91 -4.35
N HIS A 155 -15.95 -5.12 -5.39
CA HIS A 155 -14.97 -5.47 -6.40
C HIS A 155 -13.55 -5.49 -5.83
N HIS A 156 -13.19 -4.46 -5.06
CA HIS A 156 -11.92 -4.34 -4.36
C HIS A 156 -11.64 -5.58 -3.51
N ALA A 157 -12.55 -5.95 -2.60
CA ALA A 157 -12.41 -7.14 -1.76
C ALA A 157 -12.20 -8.43 -2.58
N LEU A 158 -12.91 -8.61 -3.69
CA LEU A 158 -12.71 -9.78 -4.58
C LEU A 158 -11.31 -9.82 -5.19
N VAL A 159 -10.81 -8.68 -5.68
CA VAL A 159 -9.46 -8.59 -6.25
C VAL A 159 -8.43 -8.90 -5.17
N GLU A 160 -8.65 -8.40 -3.95
CA GLU A 160 -7.74 -8.66 -2.86
C GLU A 160 -7.67 -10.13 -2.48
N GLU A 161 -8.82 -10.76 -2.28
CA GLU A 161 -8.92 -12.18 -1.90
C GLU A 161 -8.41 -13.13 -2.97
N GLU A 162 -8.74 -12.87 -4.24
CA GLU A 162 -8.41 -13.78 -5.35
C GLU A 162 -7.00 -13.55 -5.91
N VAL A 163 -6.45 -12.34 -5.75
CA VAL A 163 -5.20 -11.95 -6.41
C VAL A 163 -4.18 -11.38 -5.43
N ILE A 164 -4.50 -10.31 -4.71
CA ILE A 164 -3.49 -9.54 -3.96
C ILE A 164 -2.95 -10.33 -2.77
N TYR A 165 -3.81 -10.87 -1.91
CA TYR A 165 -3.36 -11.63 -0.74
C TYR A 165 -2.63 -12.91 -1.14
N PRO A 166 -3.13 -13.74 -2.07
CA PRO A 166 -2.38 -14.89 -2.56
C PRO A 166 -1.03 -14.51 -3.17
N ALA A 167 -0.96 -13.42 -3.94
CA ALA A 167 0.29 -12.94 -4.52
C ALA A 167 1.30 -12.53 -3.45
N GLY A 168 0.88 -11.79 -2.41
CA GLY A 168 1.73 -11.41 -1.28
C GLY A 168 2.28 -12.62 -0.52
N VAL A 169 1.44 -13.65 -0.31
CA VAL A 169 1.86 -14.92 0.29
C VAL A 169 2.88 -15.65 -0.58
N LEU A 170 2.64 -15.75 -1.89
CA LEU A 170 3.53 -16.42 -2.84
C LEU A 170 4.89 -15.72 -2.98
N VAL A 171 4.93 -14.39 -2.90
CA VAL A 171 6.19 -13.62 -2.86
C VAL A 171 7.08 -14.11 -1.72
N GLY A 172 6.50 -14.38 -0.54
CA GLY A 172 7.23 -14.90 0.60
C GLY A 172 7.89 -16.25 0.32
N GLU A 173 7.17 -17.16 -0.33
CA GLU A 173 7.67 -18.48 -0.67
C GLU A 173 8.78 -18.40 -1.73
N VAL A 174 8.63 -17.54 -2.73
CA VAL A 174 9.68 -17.33 -3.74
C VAL A 174 10.94 -16.72 -3.13
N LEU A 175 10.81 -15.73 -2.24
CA LEU A 175 11.95 -15.11 -1.56
C LEU A 175 12.71 -16.11 -0.67
N LYS A 176 12.00 -17.01 0.03
CA LYS A 176 12.64 -18.09 0.83
C LYS A 176 13.52 -19.01 -0.02
N CYS A 177 13.14 -19.28 -1.27
CA CYS A 177 13.95 -20.11 -2.17
C CYS A 177 15.19 -19.41 -2.75
N ARG A 178 15.28 -18.07 -2.61
CA ARG A 178 16.37 -17.25 -3.16
C ARG A 178 17.32 -16.69 -2.10
N ALA A 179 16.97 -16.88 -0.83
CA ALA A 179 17.73 -16.47 0.34
C ALA A 179 18.90 -17.42 0.63
#